data_AF-A0AA38UE58-F1
#
_entry.id   AF-A0AA38UE58-F1
#
_cell.length_a   1.000
_cell.length_b   1.000
_cell.length_c   1.000
_cell.angle_alpha   90.00
_cell.angle_beta   90.00
_cell.angle_gamma   90.00
#
_symmetry.space_group_name_H-M   'P 1'
#
loop_
_entity.id
_entity.type
_entity.pdbx_description
1 polymer ?
#
loop_
_entity_poly.entity_id
_entity_poly.type
_entity_poly.pdbx_seq_one_letter_code
_entity_poly.pdbx_strand_id
1 'polypeptide(L)'
;MSSSSIKMDDLSQRSTKRTSSDNQQETQDLAEAEKDGAISAWTMMAASLLTALAAILSLFPQFLLFLSTGTPSTLTSLERFLSLHFGIWLFTIAVALILNIPSTSPLPLGLSQPDHPLLKPFTFACLLSSFISYNTRSVGSLAAIHCLITAVVGLWGLWVTVFGSSVRVSKKTGADKHTSSFIFGNKSAASKQKKEWLKQQKGE
;
A
#
# COMPACT_ATOMS: atom_id res chain seq x y z
N MET A 1 -10.50 -53.84 -11.87
CA MET A 1 -10.75 -53.47 -10.46
C MET A 1 -9.40 -53.49 -9.76
N SER A 2 -8.85 -52.32 -9.41
CA SER A 2 -7.60 -52.20 -8.67
C SER A 2 -7.84 -51.20 -7.54
N SER A 3 -7.94 -51.73 -6.32
CA SER A 3 -8.23 -50.94 -5.12
C SER A 3 -6.95 -50.26 -4.64
N SER A 4 -6.83 -48.96 -4.87
CA SER A 4 -5.77 -48.15 -4.24
C SER A 4 -6.14 -47.93 -2.77
N SER A 5 -5.48 -48.66 -1.87
CA SER A 5 -5.58 -48.45 -0.43
C SER A 5 -4.92 -47.13 -0.05
N ILE A 6 -5.75 -46.13 0.27
CA ILE A 6 -5.29 -44.88 0.87
C ILE A 6 -4.89 -45.18 2.31
N LYS A 7 -3.58 -45.18 2.57
CA LYS A 7 -2.98 -45.37 3.89
C LYS A 7 -3.11 -44.05 4.67
N MET A 8 -3.79 -44.07 5.82
CA MET A 8 -3.85 -42.92 6.74
C MET A 8 -2.65 -42.96 7.68
N ASP A 9 -1.97 -41.82 7.83
CA ASP A 9 -0.89 -41.63 8.78
C ASP A 9 -1.41 -41.48 10.21
N ASP A 10 -0.70 -42.12 11.15
CA ASP A 10 -1.00 -42.16 12.58
C ASP A 10 -0.79 -40.78 13.22
N LEU A 11 -1.88 -40.19 13.72
CA LEU A 11 -1.93 -38.84 14.28
C LEU A 11 -1.30 -38.72 15.68
N SER A 12 -0.92 -39.82 16.33
CA SER A 12 -0.36 -39.83 17.68
C SER A 12 1.05 -39.20 17.75
N GLN A 13 1.84 -39.26 16.67
CA GLN A 13 3.16 -38.61 16.59
C GLN A 13 3.08 -37.08 16.38
N ARG A 14 1.90 -36.55 16.01
CA ARG A 14 1.69 -35.11 15.81
C ARG A 14 1.56 -34.34 17.13
N SER A 15 1.17 -35.01 18.21
CA SER A 15 0.98 -34.39 19.52
C SER A 15 2.31 -34.06 20.19
N THR A 16 3.28 -34.97 20.16
CA THR A 16 4.60 -34.76 20.78
C THR A 16 5.45 -33.74 20.01
N LYS A 17 5.27 -33.65 18.68
CA LYS A 17 5.92 -32.63 17.86
C LYS A 17 5.34 -31.22 18.07
N ARG A 18 4.06 -31.11 18.48
CA ARG A 18 3.44 -29.81 18.80
C ARG A 18 4.00 -29.19 20.07
N THR A 19 4.30 -29.96 21.11
CA THR A 19 4.76 -29.40 22.40
C THR A 19 6.17 -28.80 22.32
N SER A 20 7.07 -29.38 21.50
CA SER A 20 8.40 -28.79 21.26
C SER A 20 8.36 -27.61 20.29
N SER A 21 7.39 -27.61 19.35
CA SER A 21 7.17 -26.49 18.44
C SER A 21 6.49 -25.30 19.12
N ASP A 22 5.55 -25.50 20.05
CA ASP A 22 4.89 -24.41 20.78
C ASP A 22 5.88 -23.58 21.62
N ASN A 23 6.81 -24.23 22.34
CA ASN A 23 7.79 -23.50 23.15
C ASN A 23 8.82 -22.72 22.30
N GLN A 24 9.20 -23.27 21.14
CA GLN A 24 10.09 -22.58 20.19
C GLN A 24 9.36 -21.46 19.44
N GLN A 25 8.08 -21.66 19.14
CA GLN A 25 7.23 -20.71 18.45
C GLN A 25 6.84 -19.55 19.37
N GLU A 26 6.55 -19.77 20.64
CA GLU A 26 6.28 -18.70 21.63
C GLU A 26 7.50 -17.81 21.87
N THR A 27 8.71 -18.39 21.88
CA THR A 27 9.96 -17.61 21.98
C THR A 27 10.26 -16.82 20.70
N GLN A 28 9.93 -17.38 19.53
CA GLN A 28 10.05 -16.68 18.24
C GLN A 28 9.01 -15.57 18.10
N ASP A 29 7.75 -15.81 18.50
CA ASP A 29 6.66 -14.83 18.44
C ASP A 29 6.93 -13.64 19.37
N LEU A 30 7.53 -13.86 20.54
CA LEU A 30 7.95 -12.78 21.44
C LEU A 30 9.12 -11.96 20.88
N ALA A 31 10.11 -12.61 20.28
CA ALA A 31 11.24 -11.92 19.65
C ALA A 31 10.84 -11.17 18.37
N GLU A 32 9.89 -11.71 17.59
CA GLU A 32 9.28 -11.03 16.45
C GLU A 32 8.41 -9.85 16.88
N ALA A 33 7.61 -10.00 17.95
CA ALA A 33 6.81 -8.90 18.50
C ALA A 33 7.68 -7.75 19.05
N GLU A 34 8.81 -8.04 19.71
CA GLU A 34 9.76 -7.02 20.17
C GLU A 34 10.43 -6.30 18.99
N LYS A 35 10.87 -7.06 17.97
CA LYS A 35 11.45 -6.53 16.75
C LYS A 35 10.46 -5.66 15.96
N ASP A 36 9.21 -6.10 15.86
CA ASP A 36 8.12 -5.35 15.23
C ASP A 36 7.79 -4.07 16.02
N GLY A 37 7.88 -4.13 17.35
CA GLY A 37 7.77 -2.97 18.24
C GLY A 37 8.85 -1.93 18.00
N ALA A 38 10.11 -2.36 17.90
CA ALA A 38 11.23 -1.46 17.61
C ALA A 38 11.15 -0.83 16.22
N ILE A 39 10.80 -1.63 15.20
CA ILE A 39 10.64 -1.16 13.82
C ILE A 39 9.48 -0.16 13.73
N SER A 40 8.32 -0.48 14.31
CA SER A 40 7.16 0.40 14.30
C SER A 40 7.41 1.71 15.06
N ALA A 41 8.10 1.66 16.20
CA ALA A 41 8.51 2.86 16.95
C ALA A 41 9.45 3.74 16.12
N TRP A 42 10.46 3.14 15.47
CA TRP A 42 11.36 3.87 14.58
C TRP A 42 10.63 4.48 13.38
N THR A 43 9.72 3.74 12.74
CA THR A 43 8.93 4.24 11.62
C THR A 43 8.00 5.38 12.04
N MET A 44 7.38 5.31 13.23
CA MET A 44 6.57 6.40 13.78
C MET A 44 7.41 7.65 14.08
N MET A 45 8.62 7.48 14.61
CA MET A 45 9.53 8.60 14.86
C MET A 45 10.01 9.24 13.55
N ALA A 46 10.38 8.44 12.56
CA ALA A 46 10.76 8.92 11.24
C ALA A 46 9.59 9.63 10.53
N ALA A 47 8.39 9.07 10.58
CA ALA A 47 7.19 9.65 9.99
C ALA A 47 6.79 10.96 10.69
N SER A 48 6.90 11.04 12.02
CA SER A 48 6.59 12.27 12.77
C SER A 48 7.58 13.38 12.44
N LEU A 49 8.88 13.06 12.34
CA LEU A 49 9.91 14.01 11.90
C LEU A 49 9.64 14.53 10.48
N LEU A 50 9.37 13.64 9.53
CA LEU A 50 9.07 14.01 8.14
C LEU A 50 7.80 14.86 8.04
N THR A 51 6.78 14.55 8.85
CA THR A 51 5.53 15.33 8.91
C THR A 51 5.78 16.71 9.48
N ALA A 52 6.57 16.82 10.54
CA ALA A 52 6.95 18.11 11.12
C ALA A 52 7.72 18.96 10.10
N LEU A 53 8.68 18.37 9.38
CA LEU A 53 9.41 19.05 8.33
C LEU A 53 8.50 19.49 7.18
N ALA A 54 7.61 18.61 6.72
CA ALA A 54 6.63 18.91 5.68
C ALA A 54 5.70 20.07 6.08
N ALA A 55 5.26 20.12 7.33
CA ALA A 55 4.43 21.19 7.87
C ALA A 55 5.18 22.52 7.92
N ILE A 56 6.42 22.52 8.40
CA ILE A 56 7.28 23.72 8.44
C ILE A 56 7.49 24.28 7.03
N LEU A 57 7.82 23.44 6.05
CA LEU A 57 8.08 23.89 4.69
C LEU A 57 6.82 24.37 3.95
N SER A 58 5.67 23.75 4.20
CA SER A 58 4.42 24.08 3.51
C SER A 58 3.72 25.30 4.11
N LEU A 59 3.72 25.43 5.44
CA LEU A 59 2.99 26.49 6.16
C LEU A 59 3.88 27.69 6.49
N PHE A 60 5.13 27.45 6.89
CA PHE A 60 6.04 28.49 7.38
C PHE A 60 7.41 28.46 6.67
N PRO A 61 7.47 28.51 5.32
CA PRO A 61 8.76 28.55 4.60
C PRO A 61 9.62 29.75 5.03
N GLN A 62 8.97 30.83 5.45
CA GLN A 62 9.63 32.07 5.85
C GLN A 62 10.33 31.95 7.20
N PHE A 63 9.86 31.05 8.07
CA PHE A 63 10.48 30.77 9.36
C PHE A 63 11.86 30.13 9.19
N LEU A 64 12.03 29.24 8.21
CA LEU A 64 13.35 28.66 7.88
C LEU A 64 14.32 29.71 7.36
N LEU A 65 13.84 30.61 6.52
CA LEU A 65 14.65 31.70 5.99
C LEU A 65 15.09 32.64 7.11
N PHE A 66 14.16 32.98 8.01
CA PHE A 66 14.46 33.76 9.22
C PHE A 66 15.52 33.07 10.10
N LEU A 67 15.39 31.78 10.36
CA LEU A 67 16.34 31.02 11.17
C LEU A 67 17.74 30.96 10.52
N SER A 68 17.81 30.92 9.20
CA SER A 68 19.08 30.84 8.45
C SER A 68 19.79 32.18 8.31
N THR A 69 19.05 33.27 8.09
CA THR A 69 19.64 34.58 7.75
C THR A 69 19.65 35.57 8.91
N GLY A 70 18.85 35.31 9.95
CA GLY A 70 18.74 36.20 11.12
C GLY A 70 18.07 37.54 10.80
N THR A 71 17.61 37.77 9.57
CA THR A 71 16.97 39.01 9.12
C THR A 71 15.60 38.72 8.49
N PRO A 72 14.64 39.65 8.57
CA PRO A 72 13.35 39.50 7.92
C PRO A 72 13.53 39.64 6.40
N SER A 73 13.87 38.54 5.74
CA SER A 73 13.97 38.46 4.28
C SER A 73 12.62 38.03 3.68
N THR A 74 12.26 38.61 2.54
CA THR A 74 11.08 38.24 1.78
C THR A 74 11.37 37.04 0.91
N LEU A 75 10.54 36.00 1.00
CA LEU A 75 10.64 34.80 0.14
C LEU A 75 10.50 35.15 -1.33
N THR A 76 11.36 34.57 -2.16
CA THR A 76 11.15 34.62 -3.61
C THR A 76 9.97 33.75 -4.01
N SER A 77 9.30 34.09 -5.12
CA SER A 77 8.22 33.27 -5.68
C SER A 77 8.67 31.84 -5.98
N LEU A 78 9.94 31.67 -6.36
CA LEU A 78 10.56 30.38 -6.64
C LEU A 78 10.74 29.54 -5.37
N GLU A 79 11.30 30.12 -4.30
CA GLU A 79 11.48 29.44 -3.01
C GLU A 79 10.15 28.98 -2.43
N ARG A 80 9.13 29.85 -2.48
CA ARG A 80 7.80 29.51 -1.98
C ARG A 80 7.19 28.34 -2.77
N PHE A 81 7.32 28.36 -4.09
CA PHE A 81 6.83 27.30 -4.96
C PHE A 81 7.54 25.97 -4.66
N LEU A 82 8.87 25.97 -4.60
CA LEU A 82 9.66 24.77 -4.36
C LEU A 82 9.43 24.21 -2.95
N SER A 83 9.36 25.06 -1.92
CA SER A 83 9.12 24.65 -0.53
C SER A 83 7.77 23.98 -0.35
N LEU A 84 6.72 24.53 -0.99
CA LEU A 84 5.39 23.94 -0.95
C LEU A 84 5.38 22.55 -1.58
N HIS A 85 5.92 22.40 -2.80
CA HIS A 85 5.94 21.11 -3.49
C HIS A 85 6.81 20.09 -2.74
N PHE A 86 7.98 20.50 -2.25
CA PHE A 86 8.84 19.61 -1.46
C PHE A 86 8.17 19.17 -0.15
N GLY A 87 7.42 20.06 0.51
CA GLY A 87 6.60 19.72 1.67
C GLY A 87 5.54 18.65 1.38
N ILE A 88 4.82 18.76 0.26
CA ILE A 88 3.86 17.73 -0.19
C ILE A 88 4.54 16.37 -0.37
N TRP A 89 5.74 16.36 -0.95
CA TRP A 89 6.46 15.11 -1.23
C TRP A 89 6.98 14.46 0.06
N LEU A 90 7.51 15.26 1.00
CA LEU A 90 7.89 14.77 2.33
C LEU A 90 6.71 14.19 3.09
N PHE A 91 5.56 14.85 3.05
CA PHE A 91 4.33 14.35 3.67
C PHE A 91 3.90 13.00 3.06
N THR A 92 4.03 12.88 1.73
CA THR A 92 3.73 11.63 1.01
C THR A 92 4.62 10.48 1.47
N ILE A 93 5.91 10.75 1.64
CA ILE A 93 6.87 9.76 2.16
C ILE A 93 6.49 9.39 3.60
N ALA A 94 6.14 10.35 4.45
CA ALA A 94 5.68 10.08 5.82
C ALA A 94 4.45 9.18 5.86
N VAL A 95 3.43 9.46 5.03
CA VAL A 95 2.25 8.61 4.89
C VAL A 95 2.62 7.22 4.40
N ALA A 96 3.48 7.11 3.39
CA ALA A 96 3.92 5.83 2.87
C ALA A 96 4.71 5.00 3.89
N LEU A 97 5.50 5.64 4.75
CA LEU A 97 6.17 4.98 5.89
C LEU A 97 5.14 4.38 6.85
N ILE A 98 4.10 5.13 7.21
CA ILE A 98 3.02 4.65 8.09
C ILE A 98 2.28 3.47 7.44
N LEU A 99 1.99 3.55 6.14
CA LEU A 99 1.34 2.47 5.40
C LEU A 99 2.23 1.21 5.23
N ASN A 100 3.55 1.35 5.38
CA ASN A 100 4.49 0.24 5.32
C ASN A 100 4.64 -0.49 6.67
N ILE A 101 4.11 0.06 7.78
CA ILE A 101 4.22 -0.57 9.09
C ILE A 101 3.59 -1.98 9.01
N PRO A 102 4.36 -3.05 9.25
CA PRO A 102 3.82 -4.41 9.26
C PRO A 102 2.78 -4.49 10.37
N SER A 103 1.51 -4.51 10.00
CA SER A 103 0.42 -4.67 10.96
C SER A 103 0.36 -6.15 11.34
N THR A 104 0.64 -6.46 12.60
CA THR A 104 0.60 -7.80 13.22
C THR A 104 -0.80 -8.41 13.30
N SER A 105 -1.80 -7.80 12.65
CA SER A 105 -3.16 -8.34 12.62
C SER A 105 -3.26 -9.39 11.53
N PRO A 106 -3.63 -10.65 11.83
CA PRO A 106 -3.92 -11.65 10.82
C PRO A 106 -5.20 -11.25 10.08
N LEU A 107 -5.08 -10.33 9.13
CA LEU A 107 -6.13 -10.00 8.18
C LEU A 107 -6.50 -11.30 7.45
N PRO A 108 -7.80 -11.65 7.37
CA PRO A 108 -8.22 -12.93 6.82
C PRO A 108 -7.63 -13.11 5.42
N LEU A 109 -6.86 -14.20 5.28
CA LEU A 109 -6.20 -14.72 4.09
C LEU A 109 -7.06 -14.48 2.82
N GLY A 110 -6.83 -13.37 2.11
CA GLY A 110 -7.64 -13.03 0.93
C GLY A 110 -7.44 -11.64 0.32
N LEU A 111 -6.83 -10.69 1.05
CA LEU A 111 -6.53 -9.34 0.56
C LEU A 111 -5.04 -9.06 0.32
N SER A 112 -4.17 -10.06 0.50
CA SER A 112 -2.73 -9.93 0.21
C SER A 112 -2.50 -9.98 -1.31
N GLN A 113 -2.80 -8.88 -1.98
CA GLN A 113 -1.96 -8.44 -3.09
C GLN A 113 -0.89 -7.54 -2.47
N PRO A 114 0.37 -7.63 -2.91
CA PRO A 114 1.38 -6.64 -2.56
C PRO A 114 1.04 -5.34 -3.28
N ASP A 115 0.05 -4.61 -2.76
CA ASP A 115 -0.19 -3.24 -3.16
C ASP A 115 1.06 -2.45 -2.79
N HIS A 116 1.76 -1.89 -3.78
CA HIS A 116 2.92 -1.03 -3.51
C HIS A 116 2.49 0.11 -2.57
N PRO A 117 2.99 0.17 -1.32
CA PRO A 117 2.45 1.07 -0.29
C PRO A 117 2.66 2.55 -0.63
N LEU A 118 3.61 2.83 -1.52
CA LEU A 118 3.90 4.16 -2.06
C LEU A 118 2.97 4.57 -3.20
N LEU A 119 2.36 3.64 -3.93
CA LEU A 119 1.66 3.96 -5.18
C LEU A 119 0.46 4.88 -4.93
N LYS A 120 -0.40 4.53 -3.97
CA LYS A 120 -1.61 5.31 -3.64
C LYS A 120 -1.29 6.71 -3.10
N PRO A 121 -0.43 6.88 -2.06
CA PRO A 121 -0.12 8.21 -1.57
C PRO A 121 0.64 9.04 -2.62
N PHE A 122 1.56 8.44 -3.37
CA PHE A 122 2.36 9.16 -4.37
C PHE A 122 1.54 9.64 -5.56
N THR A 123 0.60 8.83 -6.04
CA THR A 123 -0.31 9.23 -7.12
C THR A 123 -1.19 10.40 -6.73
N PHE A 124 -1.77 10.35 -5.52
CA PHE A 124 -2.53 11.47 -4.97
C PHE A 124 -1.67 12.74 -4.86
N ALA A 125 -0.45 12.62 -4.35
CA ALA A 125 0.48 13.73 -4.21
C ALA A 125 0.87 14.35 -5.56
N CYS A 126 1.13 13.55 -6.59
CA CYS A 126 1.41 14.03 -7.94
C CYS A 126 0.21 14.79 -8.54
N LEU A 127 -1.01 14.28 -8.39
CA LEU A 127 -2.21 14.97 -8.87
C LEU A 127 -2.46 16.28 -8.12
N LEU A 128 -2.32 16.29 -6.79
CA LEU A 128 -2.45 17.49 -5.97
C LEU A 128 -1.37 18.52 -6.32
N SER A 129 -0.12 18.07 -6.47
CA SER A 129 1.01 18.90 -6.89
C SER A 129 0.78 19.50 -8.27
N SER A 130 0.26 18.72 -9.23
CA SER A 130 -0.08 19.19 -10.57
C SER A 130 -1.18 20.26 -10.51
N PHE A 131 -2.24 20.02 -9.74
CA PHE A 131 -3.34 20.97 -9.55
C PHE A 131 -2.87 22.30 -8.95
N ILE A 132 -2.03 22.27 -7.91
CA ILE A 132 -1.49 23.48 -7.29
C ILE A 132 -0.56 24.22 -8.27
N SER A 133 0.26 23.48 -9.01
CA SER A 133 1.17 24.05 -10.00
C SER A 133 0.42 24.74 -11.14
N TYR A 134 -0.67 24.15 -11.61
CA TYR A 134 -1.54 24.74 -12.63
C TYR A 134 -2.13 26.09 -12.19
N ASN A 135 -2.50 26.21 -10.92
CA ASN A 135 -3.06 27.43 -10.35
C ASN A 135 -1.99 28.49 -10.01
N THR A 136 -0.71 28.11 -10.02
CA THR A 136 0.38 29.03 -9.65
C THR A 136 0.87 29.81 -10.86
N ARG A 137 0.69 31.14 -10.83
CA ARG A 137 1.16 32.06 -11.89
C ARG A 137 2.49 32.76 -11.56
N SER A 138 2.96 32.67 -10.32
CA SER A 138 4.09 33.46 -9.79
C SER A 138 5.47 33.07 -10.33
N VAL A 139 5.61 31.86 -10.89
CA VAL A 139 6.89 31.27 -11.36
C VAL A 139 6.93 31.03 -12.87
N GLY A 140 5.96 31.57 -13.63
CA GLY A 140 5.96 31.54 -15.09
C GLY A 140 5.94 30.12 -15.69
N SER A 141 6.82 29.85 -16.65
CA SER A 141 6.88 28.57 -17.39
C SER A 141 7.28 27.37 -16.53
N LEU A 142 7.99 27.58 -15.43
CA LEU A 142 8.43 26.51 -14.53
C LEU A 142 7.24 25.79 -13.88
N ALA A 143 6.20 26.53 -13.48
CA ALA A 143 4.97 25.94 -12.97
C ALA A 143 4.25 25.10 -14.04
N ALA A 144 4.29 25.49 -15.31
CA ALA A 144 3.68 24.72 -16.38
C ALA A 144 4.43 23.40 -16.62
N ILE A 145 5.77 23.43 -16.63
CA ILE A 145 6.61 22.23 -16.78
C ILE A 145 6.39 21.26 -15.62
N HIS A 146 6.42 21.77 -14.37
CA HIS A 146 6.18 20.95 -13.18
C HIS A 146 4.77 20.34 -13.19
N CYS A 147 3.76 21.13 -13.57
CA CYS A 147 2.38 20.67 -13.74
C CYS A 147 2.29 19.52 -14.73
N LEU A 148 2.94 19.64 -15.90
CA LEU A 148 2.90 18.62 -16.96
C LEU A 148 3.54 17.31 -16.49
N ILE A 149 4.74 17.37 -15.90
CA ILE A 149 5.46 16.19 -15.43
C ILE A 149 4.65 15.47 -14.34
N THR A 150 4.18 16.22 -13.35
CA THR A 150 3.40 15.65 -12.24
C THR A 150 2.02 15.14 -12.68
N ALA A 151 1.38 15.78 -13.68
CA ALA A 151 0.14 15.29 -14.28
C ALA A 151 0.34 13.94 -14.97
N VAL A 152 1.39 13.80 -15.80
CA VAL A 152 1.68 12.55 -16.52
C VAL A 152 1.88 11.40 -15.54
N VAL A 153 2.72 11.60 -14.52
CA VAL A 153 2.98 10.58 -13.50
C VAL A 153 1.73 10.28 -12.66
N GLY A 154 0.99 11.30 -12.26
CA GLY A 154 -0.23 11.15 -11.48
C GLY A 154 -1.35 10.42 -12.22
N LEU A 155 -1.58 10.76 -13.49
CA LEU A 155 -2.57 10.10 -14.35
C LEU A 155 -2.15 8.66 -14.68
N TRP A 156 -0.88 8.42 -14.97
CA TRP A 156 -0.35 7.07 -15.18
C TRP A 156 -0.52 6.21 -13.92
N GLY A 157 -0.16 6.72 -12.75
CA GLY A 157 -0.32 5.94 -11.53
C GLY A 157 -1.78 5.79 -11.09
N LEU A 158 -2.67 6.74 -11.41
CA LEU A 158 -4.12 6.56 -11.27
C LEU A 158 -4.60 5.40 -12.15
N TRP A 159 -4.15 5.36 -13.40
CA TRP A 159 -4.42 4.25 -14.31
C TRP A 159 -3.93 2.91 -13.72
N VAL A 160 -2.70 2.83 -13.21
CA VAL A 160 -2.17 1.63 -12.55
C VAL A 160 -2.98 1.26 -11.30
N THR A 161 -3.45 2.24 -10.52
CA THR A 161 -4.24 1.97 -9.31
C THR A 161 -5.63 1.40 -9.66
N VAL A 162 -6.25 1.89 -10.72
CA VAL A 162 -7.59 1.45 -11.15
C VAL A 162 -7.54 0.13 -11.92
N PHE A 163 -6.58 -0.02 -12.83
CA PHE A 163 -6.53 -1.13 -13.79
C PHE A 163 -5.43 -2.15 -13.51
N GLY A 164 -4.43 -1.83 -12.69
CA GLY A 164 -3.31 -2.72 -12.37
C GLY A 164 -3.67 -3.88 -11.42
N SER A 165 -4.77 -3.79 -10.67
CA SER A 165 -5.22 -4.83 -9.73
C SER A 165 -6.16 -5.87 -10.39
N SER A 166 -6.06 -6.11 -11.70
CA SER A 166 -7.09 -6.83 -12.47
C SER A 166 -7.09 -8.37 -12.35
N VAL A 167 -6.40 -8.97 -11.37
CA VAL A 167 -6.34 -10.44 -11.27
C VAL A 167 -6.79 -10.95 -9.90
N ARG A 168 -8.06 -10.69 -9.53
CA ARG A 168 -8.75 -11.49 -8.50
C ARG A 168 -9.26 -12.80 -9.08
N VAL A 169 -8.32 -13.62 -9.54
CA VAL A 169 -8.61 -14.98 -9.97
C VAL A 169 -8.88 -15.85 -8.74
N SER A 170 -9.99 -16.58 -8.75
CA SER A 170 -10.37 -17.49 -7.68
C SER A 170 -9.37 -18.65 -7.58
N LYS A 171 -8.61 -18.75 -6.48
CA LYS A 171 -7.68 -19.86 -6.22
C LYS A 171 -8.33 -21.25 -6.26
N LYS A 172 -9.65 -21.33 -6.06
CA LYS A 172 -10.41 -22.60 -6.05
C LYS A 172 -10.91 -23.03 -7.43
N THR A 173 -11.03 -22.10 -8.39
CA THR A 173 -11.68 -22.36 -9.69
C THR A 173 -10.94 -21.79 -10.90
N GLY A 174 -9.88 -20.99 -10.72
CA GLY A 174 -9.14 -20.34 -11.81
C GLY A 174 -9.90 -19.24 -12.57
N ALA A 175 -11.17 -18.98 -12.23
CA ALA A 175 -11.99 -17.96 -12.88
C ALA A 175 -11.89 -16.58 -12.21
N ASP A 176 -11.98 -15.53 -13.03
CA ASP A 176 -12.09 -14.14 -12.59
C ASP A 176 -13.38 -13.91 -11.79
N LYS A 177 -13.24 -13.44 -10.56
CA LYS A 177 -14.36 -13.19 -9.63
C LYS A 177 -15.23 -12.00 -10.05
N HIS A 178 -14.69 -11.02 -10.79
CA HIS A 178 -15.47 -9.84 -11.19
C HIS A 178 -16.52 -10.16 -12.26
N THR A 179 -16.36 -11.26 -12.99
CA THR A 179 -17.34 -11.71 -14.00
C THR A 179 -18.57 -12.43 -13.42
N SER A 180 -18.59 -12.67 -12.11
CA SER A 180 -19.68 -13.42 -11.46
C SER A 180 -20.94 -12.58 -11.13
N SER A 181 -20.84 -11.25 -11.19
CA SER A 181 -21.94 -10.31 -10.92
C SER A 181 -22.39 -9.54 -12.17
N PHE A 182 -21.93 -9.90 -13.36
CA PHE A 182 -22.41 -9.25 -14.58
C PHE A 182 -23.84 -9.75 -14.89
N ILE A 183 -24.75 -8.81 -15.11
CA ILE A 183 -26.20 -9.06 -15.33
C ILE A 183 -26.45 -9.98 -16.53
N PHE A 184 -25.50 -10.06 -17.47
CA PHE A 184 -25.51 -11.05 -18.55
C PHE A 184 -24.70 -12.27 -18.12
N GLY A 185 -25.42 -13.38 -17.87
CA GLY A 185 -24.88 -14.59 -17.26
C GLY A 185 -23.72 -15.21 -18.03
N ASN A 186 -22.49 -14.94 -17.60
CA ASN A 186 -21.29 -15.57 -18.13
C ASN A 186 -21.29 -17.09 -17.82
N LYS A 187 -20.96 -17.94 -18.80
CA LYS A 187 -20.77 -19.40 -18.59
C LYS A 187 -19.47 -19.69 -17.83
N SER A 188 -18.49 -18.81 -17.90
CA SER A 188 -17.18 -18.93 -17.23
C SER A 188 -17.14 -18.34 -15.82
N ALA A 189 -18.29 -17.94 -15.27
CA ALA A 189 -18.37 -17.35 -13.94
C ALA A 189 -18.01 -18.36 -12.84
N ALA A 190 -17.23 -17.90 -11.86
CA ALA A 190 -16.74 -18.73 -10.74
C ALA A 190 -17.87 -19.43 -9.94
N SER A 191 -19.07 -18.85 -9.89
CA SER A 191 -20.24 -19.46 -9.23
C SER A 191 -20.76 -20.71 -9.95
N LYS A 192 -20.73 -20.73 -11.29
CA LYS A 192 -21.15 -21.89 -12.09
C LYS A 192 -20.14 -23.03 -11.99
N GLN A 193 -18.85 -22.72 -12.10
CA GLN A 193 -17.79 -23.72 -11.93
C GLN A 193 -17.78 -24.33 -10.52
N LYS A 194 -17.99 -23.52 -9.47
CA LYS A 194 -18.12 -24.02 -8.09
C LYS A 194 -19.33 -24.94 -7.92
N LYS A 195 -20.46 -24.64 -8.58
CA LYS A 195 -21.68 -25.45 -8.55
C LYS A 195 -21.50 -26.78 -9.28
N GLU A 196 -20.78 -26.78 -10.41
CA GLU A 196 -20.45 -28.01 -11.15
C GLU A 196 -19.51 -28.92 -10.36
N TRP A 197 -18.48 -28.36 -9.73
CA TRP A 197 -17.56 -29.12 -8.87
C TRP A 197 -18.29 -29.80 -7.69
N LEU A 198 -19.18 -29.07 -7.00
CA LEU A 198 -20.01 -29.66 -5.91
C LEU A 198 -20.96 -30.74 -6.42
N LYS A 199 -21.45 -30.63 -7.65
CA LYS A 199 -22.34 -31.63 -8.25
C LYS A 199 -21.58 -32.91 -8.61
N GLN A 200 -20.33 -32.80 -9.06
CA GLN A 200 -19.45 -33.96 -9.29
C GLN A 200 -19.14 -34.69 -7.98
N GLN A 201 -18.89 -33.96 -6.90
CA GLN A 201 -18.59 -34.56 -5.58
C GLN A 201 -19.77 -35.27 -4.90
N LYS A 202 -21.00 -34.96 -5.30
CA LYS A 202 -22.22 -35.53 -4.71
C LYS A 202 -22.84 -36.63 -5.59
N GLY A 203 -22.23 -36.89 -6.74
CA GLY A 203 -22.62 -37.92 -7.70
C GLY A 203 -21.78 -39.20 -7.62
N GLU A 204 -20.83 -39.26 -6.69
CA GLU A 204 -20.22 -40.48 -6.15
C GLU A 204 -20.85 -40.78 -4.79
#